data_AF-A0A8S3VYA6-F1
#
_entry.id   AF-A0A8S3VYA6-F1
#
_cell.length_a   1.000
_cell.length_b   1.000
_cell.length_c   1.000
_cell.angle_alpha   90.00
_cell.angle_beta   90.00
_cell.angle_gamma   90.00
#
_symmetry.space_group_name_H-M   'P 1'
#
loop_
_entity.id
_entity.type
_entity.pdbx_description
1 polymer ?
#
loop_
_entity_poly.entity_id
_entity_poly.type
_entity_poly.pdbx_seq_one_letter_code
_entity_poly.pdbx_strand_id
1 'polypeptide(L)'
;MSVQRSPTTKSSDKMNIISGNSNSQPDLSIIAATEHEYKNVSQRKRKAPEDDFSVQFNEFKKEIIGVLKEFGKSQTENINSIKTDIKSINEQLIDMKTKTDLLLIEHNTFKSEIRKLTNTVTYNEEKIKCIENDVHSLQSTVHAPLPSGSPKPTANSYADIMTEVQERLERAKNIIIAGIFEPHSENMEEKRENDRCEVMKVLSGIYPLTPNQKK
;
A
#
# COMPACT_ATOMS: atom_id res chain seq x y z
N MET A 1 -21.74 -12.37 -0.06
CA MET A 1 -22.00 -13.29 1.07
C MET A 1 -22.70 -12.50 2.16
N SER A 2 -23.98 -12.80 2.37
CA SER A 2 -24.88 -12.08 3.27
C SER A 2 -25.06 -12.89 4.55
N VAL A 3 -24.86 -12.27 5.71
CA VAL A 3 -25.03 -12.96 7.01
C VAL A 3 -26.22 -12.32 7.72
N GLN A 4 -27.40 -12.94 7.55
CA GLN A 4 -28.59 -12.67 8.35
C GLN A 4 -28.38 -13.18 9.78
N ARG A 5 -28.67 -12.33 10.78
CA ARG A 5 -28.81 -12.73 12.18
C ARG A 5 -30.24 -12.49 12.65
N SER A 6 -30.82 -13.52 13.24
CA SER A 6 -31.93 -13.54 14.21
C SER A 6 -31.82 -14.87 14.96
N PRO A 7 -32.07 -14.96 16.29
CA PRO A 7 -33.42 -14.73 16.83
C PRO A 7 -33.50 -14.01 18.18
N THR A 8 -34.58 -13.23 18.37
CA THR A 8 -35.02 -12.71 19.67
C THR A 8 -36.01 -13.66 20.34
N THR A 9 -35.71 -14.11 21.54
CA THR A 9 -36.60 -14.83 22.45
C THR A 9 -37.66 -13.89 23.03
N LYS A 10 -38.94 -14.16 22.77
CA LYS A 10 -40.06 -13.59 23.53
C LYS A 10 -40.55 -14.65 24.52
N SER A 11 -40.35 -14.38 25.80
CA SER A 11 -41.00 -15.06 26.91
C SER A 11 -41.72 -13.98 27.72
N SER A 12 -43.04 -14.02 27.70
CA SER A 12 -43.88 -13.35 28.70
C SER A 12 -45.12 -14.20 28.89
N ASP A 13 -44.97 -15.15 29.80
CA ASP A 13 -46.05 -15.89 30.43
C ASP A 13 -46.70 -15.04 31.54
N LYS A 14 -48.01 -15.27 31.73
CA LYS A 14 -48.88 -14.83 32.83
C LYS A 14 -49.42 -13.39 32.72
N MET A 15 -50.67 -13.09 33.03
CA MET A 15 -51.66 -13.82 33.82
C MET A 15 -53.07 -13.33 33.44
N ASN A 16 -53.98 -14.28 33.23
CA ASN A 16 -55.42 -14.05 33.19
C ASN A 16 -55.86 -13.57 34.58
N ILE A 17 -56.32 -12.31 34.71
CA ILE A 17 -57.05 -11.86 35.89
C ILE A 17 -58.49 -11.57 35.48
N ILE A 18 -59.36 -12.30 36.16
CA ILE A 18 -60.80 -12.32 36.05
C ILE A 18 -61.37 -10.93 36.31
N SER A 19 -62.25 -10.50 35.41
CA SER A 19 -63.15 -9.36 35.52
C SER A 19 -64.00 -9.45 36.81
N GLY A 20 -63.52 -8.84 37.88
CA GLY A 20 -64.27 -8.58 39.12
C GLY A 20 -64.83 -7.16 39.11
N ASN A 21 -65.93 -6.95 38.39
CA ASN A 21 -66.75 -5.74 38.53
C ASN A 21 -67.36 -5.72 39.93
N SER A 22 -66.76 -4.95 40.85
CA SER A 22 -67.34 -4.62 42.16
C SER A 22 -67.29 -3.12 42.37
N ASN A 23 -68.05 -2.41 41.52
CA ASN A 23 -68.48 -1.05 41.81
C ASN A 23 -69.56 -1.10 42.91
N SER A 24 -69.15 -1.26 44.17
CA SER A 24 -70.00 -0.94 45.31
C SER A 24 -69.78 0.51 45.69
N GLN A 25 -70.31 1.44 44.88
CA GLN A 25 -70.62 2.76 45.43
C GLN A 25 -71.73 2.59 46.47
N PRO A 26 -71.63 3.21 47.66
CA PRO A 26 -72.73 3.21 48.60
C PRO A 26 -73.91 3.96 47.96
N ASP A 27 -75.04 3.29 47.86
CA ASP A 27 -76.29 3.91 47.41
C ASP A 27 -76.75 4.93 48.45
N LEU A 28 -76.58 6.22 48.15
CA LEU A 28 -76.93 7.33 49.04
C LEU A 28 -78.44 7.65 49.01
N SER A 29 -79.26 6.92 48.25
CA SER A 29 -80.70 7.13 48.19
C SER A 29 -81.43 6.85 49.52
N ILE A 30 -80.79 6.12 50.45
CA ILE A 30 -81.35 5.77 51.76
C ILE A 30 -81.16 6.90 52.79
N ILE A 31 -80.25 7.87 52.56
CA ILE A 31 -79.95 8.93 53.54
C ILE A 31 -81.08 9.97 53.63
N ALA A 32 -81.96 10.05 52.64
CA ALA A 32 -83.07 11.01 52.64
C ALA A 32 -84.30 10.56 53.45
N ALA A 33 -84.34 9.32 53.97
CA ALA A 33 -85.56 8.73 54.55
C ALA A 33 -85.48 8.34 56.04
N THR A 34 -84.43 8.76 56.76
CA THR A 34 -84.37 8.57 58.22
C THR A 34 -83.95 9.86 58.90
N GLU A 35 -84.93 10.75 59.09
CA GLU A 35 -84.88 11.73 60.17
C GLU A 35 -84.77 10.99 61.52
N HIS A 36 -83.95 11.53 62.42
CA HIS A 36 -83.68 11.08 63.78
C HIS A 36 -82.79 9.84 64.01
N GLU A 37 -81.48 10.07 64.01
CA GLU A 37 -80.66 9.76 65.18
C GLU A 37 -79.36 10.57 65.13
N TYR A 38 -79.25 11.60 65.97
CA TYR A 38 -77.95 12.24 66.24
C TYR A 38 -77.09 11.24 67.02
N LYS A 39 -76.45 10.30 66.30
CA LYS A 39 -75.35 9.53 66.86
C LYS A 39 -74.23 10.51 67.16
N ASN A 40 -74.06 10.78 68.45
CA ASN A 40 -72.89 11.44 69.02
C ASN A 40 -71.62 10.71 68.56
N VAL A 41 -71.06 11.10 67.42
CA VAL A 41 -69.71 10.72 67.05
C VAL A 41 -68.79 11.49 67.98
N SER A 42 -68.44 10.86 69.11
CA SER A 42 -67.36 11.33 69.97
C SER A 42 -66.10 11.39 69.10
N GLN A 43 -65.75 12.59 68.63
CA GLN A 43 -64.45 12.87 68.07
C GLN A 43 -63.43 12.76 69.22
N ARG A 44 -63.05 11.53 69.56
CA ARG A 44 -61.87 11.29 70.37
C ARG A 44 -60.70 11.90 69.60
N LYS A 45 -60.23 13.07 70.05
CA LYS A 45 -58.92 13.59 69.67
C LYS A 45 -57.90 12.54 70.09
N ARG A 46 -57.57 11.63 69.18
CA ARG A 46 -56.38 10.80 69.34
C ARG A 46 -55.22 11.79 69.32
N LYS A 47 -54.47 11.89 70.42
CA LYS A 47 -53.15 12.50 70.38
C LYS A 47 -52.38 11.72 69.32
N ALA A 48 -52.22 12.29 68.13
CA ALA A 48 -51.27 11.77 67.17
C ALA A 48 -49.89 11.85 67.85
N PRO A 49 -49.04 10.81 67.77
CA PRO A 49 -47.67 10.94 68.17
C PRO A 49 -47.02 11.95 67.21
N GLU A 50 -46.82 13.21 67.65
CA GLU A 50 -46.21 14.24 66.80
C GLU A 50 -44.78 13.88 66.36
N ASP A 51 -44.14 12.91 67.02
CA ASP A 51 -42.81 12.40 66.69
C ASP A 51 -42.79 11.50 65.44
N ASP A 52 -43.87 10.82 65.08
CA ASP A 52 -43.86 9.79 64.02
C ASP A 52 -43.64 10.38 62.61
N PHE A 53 -44.28 11.52 62.33
CA PHE A 53 -44.08 12.25 61.06
C PHE A 53 -42.66 12.80 60.92
N SER A 54 -42.07 13.30 62.01
CA SER A 54 -40.72 13.85 61.99
C SER A 54 -39.68 12.76 61.71
N VAL A 55 -39.87 11.57 62.26
CA VAL A 55 -39.01 10.40 62.01
C VAL A 55 -39.14 9.94 60.55
N GLN A 56 -40.36 9.71 60.06
CA GLN A 56 -40.60 9.27 58.68
C GLN A 56 -40.09 10.29 57.66
N PHE A 57 -40.27 11.59 57.91
CA PHE A 57 -39.77 12.64 57.04
C PHE A 57 -38.23 12.68 57.02
N ASN A 58 -37.58 12.48 58.17
CA ASN A 58 -36.13 12.40 58.24
C ASN A 58 -35.57 11.15 57.54
N GLU A 59 -36.25 10.01 57.64
CA GLU A 59 -35.90 8.79 56.89
C GLU A 59 -36.05 9.00 55.39
N PHE A 60 -37.18 9.53 54.94
CA PHE A 60 -37.39 9.88 53.53
C PHE A 60 -36.32 10.85 53.01
N LYS A 61 -36.01 11.90 53.77
CA LYS A 61 -34.94 12.86 53.42
C LYS A 61 -33.59 12.16 53.30
N LYS A 62 -33.29 11.24 54.22
CA LYS A 62 -32.04 10.45 54.20
C LYS A 62 -31.98 9.54 52.97
N GLU A 63 -33.09 8.91 52.61
CA GLU A 63 -33.21 8.06 51.42
C GLU A 63 -33.01 8.87 50.13
N ILE A 64 -33.71 10.00 49.98
CA ILE A 64 -33.55 10.89 48.81
C ILE A 64 -32.10 11.38 48.68
N ILE A 65 -31.47 11.80 49.78
CA ILE A 65 -30.06 12.19 49.75
C ILE A 65 -29.16 11.00 49.40
N GLY A 66 -29.50 9.79 49.85
CA GLY A 66 -28.81 8.55 49.49
C GLY A 66 -28.86 8.31 47.99
N VAL A 67 -30.06 8.30 47.41
CA VAL A 67 -30.30 8.12 45.97
C VAL A 67 -29.56 9.19 45.15
N LEU A 68 -29.61 10.46 45.57
CA LEU A 68 -28.90 11.54 44.87
C LEU A 68 -27.38 11.37 44.92
N LYS A 69 -26.82 10.90 46.04
CA LYS A 69 -25.39 10.62 46.17
C LYS A 69 -24.96 9.45 45.29
N GLU A 70 -25.73 8.36 45.28
CA GLU A 70 -25.46 7.19 44.44
C GLU A 70 -25.58 7.55 42.96
N PHE A 71 -26.61 8.31 42.59
CA PHE A 71 -26.78 8.83 41.23
C PHE A 71 -25.59 9.68 40.81
N GLY A 72 -25.13 10.61 41.66
CA GLY A 72 -23.97 11.45 41.37
C GLY A 72 -22.67 10.65 41.21
N LYS A 73 -22.47 9.60 42.02
CA LYS A 73 -21.34 8.66 41.86
C LYS A 73 -21.42 7.92 40.53
N SER A 74 -22.56 7.30 40.23
CA SER A 74 -22.76 6.55 38.97
C SER A 74 -22.58 7.46 37.74
N GLN A 75 -23.09 8.70 37.79
CA GLN A 75 -22.89 9.66 36.72
C GLN A 75 -21.40 10.02 36.53
N THR A 76 -20.66 10.20 37.62
CA THR A 76 -19.21 10.47 37.57
C THR A 76 -18.44 9.30 36.95
N GLU A 77 -18.76 8.07 37.35
CA GLU A 77 -18.17 6.86 36.79
C GLU A 77 -18.46 6.73 35.29
N ASN A 78 -19.71 6.96 34.88
CA ASN A 78 -20.10 6.93 33.47
C ASN A 78 -19.36 8.00 32.66
N ILE A 79 -19.23 9.22 33.17
CA ILE A 79 -18.47 10.30 32.51
C ILE A 79 -16.99 9.92 32.36
N ASN A 80 -16.39 9.32 33.40
CA ASN A 80 -15.01 8.87 33.35
C ASN A 80 -14.79 7.74 32.33
N SER A 81 -15.75 6.81 32.23
CA SER A 81 -15.74 5.76 31.19
C SER A 81 -15.79 6.40 29.80
N ILE A 82 -16.76 7.28 29.55
CA ILE A 82 -16.92 7.98 28.26
C ILE A 82 -15.64 8.75 27.90
N LYS A 83 -15.01 9.43 28.87
CA LYS A 83 -13.75 10.14 28.66
C LYS A 83 -12.62 9.19 28.22
N THR A 84 -12.56 7.99 28.81
CA THR A 84 -11.58 6.97 28.46
C THR A 84 -11.84 6.42 27.05
N ASP A 85 -13.10 6.16 26.72
CA ASP A 85 -13.51 5.69 25.39
C ASP A 85 -13.17 6.73 24.31
N ILE A 86 -13.46 8.01 24.55
CA ILE A 86 -13.11 9.11 23.63
C ILE A 86 -11.60 9.17 23.40
N LYS A 87 -10.79 8.99 24.46
CA LYS A 87 -9.34 8.97 24.33
C LYS A 87 -8.88 7.80 23.45
N SER A 88 -9.40 6.60 23.70
CA SER A 88 -9.11 5.41 22.90
C SER A 88 -9.51 5.57 21.43
N ILE A 89 -10.69 6.14 21.16
CA ILE A 89 -11.13 6.44 19.78
C ILE A 89 -10.19 7.42 19.09
N ASN A 90 -9.75 8.46 19.78
CA ASN A 90 -8.81 9.43 19.21
C ASN A 90 -7.45 8.80 18.87
N GLU A 91 -6.93 7.94 19.73
CA GLU A 91 -5.69 7.20 19.47
C GLU A 91 -5.85 6.30 18.23
N GLN A 92 -6.95 5.56 18.13
CA GLN A 92 -7.25 4.73 16.97
C GLN A 92 -7.40 5.55 15.67
N LEU A 93 -7.99 6.74 15.73
CA LEU A 93 -8.10 7.64 14.57
C LEU A 93 -6.73 8.15 14.09
N ILE A 94 -5.82 8.46 15.02
CA ILE A 94 -4.44 8.84 14.69
C ILE A 94 -3.71 7.69 14.01
N ASP A 95 -3.86 6.47 14.53
CA ASP A 95 -3.27 5.27 13.94
C ASP A 95 -3.81 5.00 12.53
N MET A 96 -5.14 5.09 12.35
CA MET A 96 -5.78 4.94 11.05
C MET A 96 -5.30 5.97 10.04
N LYS A 97 -5.17 7.24 10.46
CA LYS A 97 -4.65 8.31 9.61
C LYS A 97 -3.22 7.99 9.17
N THR A 98 -2.35 7.63 10.11
CA THR A 98 -0.95 7.29 9.83
C THR A 98 -0.83 6.13 8.85
N LYS A 99 -1.62 5.06 9.04
CA LYS A 99 -1.66 3.92 8.10
C LYS A 99 -2.17 4.32 6.72
N THR A 100 -3.15 5.21 6.65
CA THR A 100 -3.69 5.71 5.39
C THR A 100 -2.66 6.53 4.62
N ASP A 101 -1.90 7.38 5.31
CA ASP A 101 -0.83 8.17 4.71
C ASP A 101 0.30 7.26 4.17
N LEU A 102 0.67 6.21 4.90
CA LEU A 102 1.64 5.22 4.44
C LEU A 102 1.14 4.48 3.19
N LEU A 103 -0.12 4.05 3.19
CA LEU A 103 -0.71 3.36 2.04
C LEU A 103 -0.75 4.26 0.79
N LEU A 104 -0.99 5.56 0.97
CA LEU A 104 -0.97 6.54 -0.11
C LEU A 104 0.45 6.67 -0.72
N ILE A 105 1.48 6.67 0.13
CA ILE A 105 2.88 6.69 -0.31
C ILE A 105 3.20 5.43 -1.12
N GLU A 106 2.87 4.24 -0.60
CA GLU A 106 3.09 2.97 -1.29
C GLU A 106 2.36 2.92 -2.63
N HIS A 107 1.10 3.35 -2.67
CA HIS A 107 0.32 3.42 -3.91
C HIS A 107 0.98 4.30 -4.98
N ASN A 108 1.51 5.46 -4.58
CA ASN A 108 2.22 6.36 -5.49
C ASN A 108 3.54 5.75 -6.00
N THR A 109 4.24 5.01 -5.14
CA THR A 109 5.44 4.24 -5.53
C THR A 109 5.09 3.19 -6.57
N PHE A 110 4.09 2.34 -6.33
CA PHE A 110 3.65 1.33 -7.29
C PHE A 110 3.22 1.95 -8.62
N LYS A 111 2.48 3.07 -8.58
CA LYS A 111 2.08 3.79 -9.80
C LYS A 111 3.29 4.27 -10.62
N SER A 112 4.36 4.71 -9.95
CA SER A 112 5.61 5.12 -10.60
C SER A 112 6.33 3.92 -11.22
N GLU A 113 6.42 2.81 -10.50
CA GLU A 113 7.04 1.57 -10.97
C GLU A 113 6.31 0.97 -12.17
N ILE A 114 4.98 0.94 -12.13
CA ILE A 114 4.14 0.50 -13.26
C ILE A 114 4.43 1.36 -14.49
N ARG A 115 4.50 2.70 -14.34
CA ARG A 115 4.82 3.59 -15.47
C ARG A 115 6.20 3.30 -16.06
N LYS A 116 7.21 3.08 -15.21
CA LYS A 116 8.55 2.71 -15.67
C LYS A 116 8.52 1.39 -16.45
N LEU A 117 7.82 0.40 -15.93
CA LEU A 117 7.67 -0.90 -16.58
C LEU A 117 6.97 -0.77 -17.94
N THR A 118 5.86 -0.01 -18.02
CA THR A 118 5.17 0.26 -19.28
C THR A 118 6.11 0.88 -20.30
N ASN A 119 6.89 1.89 -19.91
CA ASN A 119 7.85 2.53 -20.82
C ASN A 119 8.92 1.54 -21.30
N THR A 120 9.43 0.67 -20.41
CA THR A 120 10.39 -0.38 -20.79
C THR A 120 9.79 -1.38 -21.76
N VAL A 121 8.54 -1.78 -21.55
CA VAL A 121 7.83 -2.70 -22.47
C VAL A 121 7.71 -2.06 -23.85
N THR A 122 7.23 -0.82 -23.94
CA THR A 122 7.09 -0.11 -25.23
C THR A 122 8.44 0.04 -25.94
N TYR A 123 9.50 0.41 -25.21
CA TYR A 123 10.84 0.50 -25.79
C TYR A 123 11.33 -0.85 -26.33
N ASN A 124 11.07 -1.95 -25.60
CA ASN A 124 11.45 -3.29 -26.03
C ASN A 124 10.65 -3.74 -27.26
N GLU A 125 9.35 -3.43 -27.31
CA GLU A 125 8.50 -3.70 -28.48
C GLU A 125 9.03 -2.99 -29.74
N GLU A 126 9.42 -1.72 -29.61
CA GLU A 126 10.05 -0.97 -30.71
C GLU A 126 11.37 -1.61 -31.16
N LYS A 127 12.23 -2.03 -30.22
CA LYS A 127 13.49 -2.71 -30.53
C LYS A 127 13.29 -4.05 -31.22
N ILE A 128 12.33 -4.85 -30.75
CA ILE A 128 11.96 -6.12 -31.38
C ILE A 128 11.54 -5.87 -32.82
N LYS A 129 10.65 -4.89 -33.05
CA LYS A 129 10.19 -4.53 -34.40
C LYS A 129 11.32 -4.09 -35.32
N CYS A 130 12.29 -3.33 -34.81
CA CYS A 130 13.50 -2.98 -35.59
C CYS A 130 14.29 -4.23 -35.98
N ILE A 131 14.54 -5.14 -35.03
CA ILE A 131 15.29 -6.37 -35.29
C ILE A 131 14.55 -7.26 -36.30
N GLU A 132 13.22 -7.38 -36.19
CA GLU A 132 12.40 -8.12 -37.14
C GLU A 132 12.52 -7.56 -38.57
N ASN A 133 12.51 -6.23 -38.71
CA ASN A 133 12.73 -5.58 -40.00
C ASN A 133 14.14 -5.86 -40.55
N ASP A 134 15.18 -5.75 -39.72
CA ASP A 134 16.56 -6.03 -40.13
C ASP A 134 16.73 -7.49 -40.61
N VAL A 135 16.12 -8.44 -39.88
CA VAL A 135 16.10 -9.86 -40.27
C VAL A 135 15.38 -10.06 -41.60
N HIS A 136 14.22 -9.43 -41.81
CA HIS A 136 13.48 -9.53 -43.06
C HIS A 136 14.27 -8.93 -44.25
N SER A 137 14.95 -7.80 -44.03
CA SER A 137 15.83 -7.18 -45.01
C SER A 137 16.99 -8.11 -45.39
N LEU A 138 17.67 -8.70 -44.40
CA LEU A 138 18.76 -9.66 -44.63
C LEU A 138 18.29 -10.88 -45.43
N GLN A 139 17.14 -11.47 -45.06
CA GLN A 139 16.54 -12.58 -45.80
C GLN A 139 16.24 -12.20 -47.26
N SER A 140 15.71 -11.00 -47.48
CA SER A 140 15.43 -10.49 -48.83
C SER A 140 16.71 -10.28 -49.65
N THR A 141 17.81 -9.85 -49.03
CA THR A 141 19.12 -9.73 -49.69
C THR A 141 19.72 -11.09 -50.04
N VAL A 142 19.59 -12.10 -49.18
CA VAL A 142 20.09 -13.47 -49.44
C VAL A 142 19.32 -14.16 -50.56
N HIS A 143 18.02 -13.86 -50.71
CA HIS A 143 17.16 -14.45 -51.74
C HIS A 143 17.02 -13.62 -53.02
N ALA A 144 17.61 -12.42 -53.09
CA ALA A 144 17.65 -11.65 -54.33
C ALA A 144 18.50 -12.39 -55.38
N PRO A 145 18.00 -12.61 -56.61
CA PRO A 145 18.85 -13.11 -57.69
C PRO A 145 19.96 -12.08 -57.91
N LEU A 146 21.22 -12.48 -57.70
CA LEU A 146 22.36 -11.63 -58.02
C LEU A 146 22.17 -11.11 -59.45
N PRO A 147 22.29 -9.79 -59.70
CA PRO A 147 22.37 -9.31 -61.06
C PRO A 147 23.53 -10.06 -61.73
N SER A 148 23.26 -10.61 -62.90
CA SER A 148 24.11 -11.52 -63.70
C SER A 148 25.51 -10.97 -64.09
N GLY A 149 26.02 -9.93 -63.42
CA GLY A 149 27.34 -9.34 -63.61
C GLY A 149 28.04 -8.89 -62.32
N SER A 150 27.54 -9.22 -61.14
CA SER A 150 28.30 -8.99 -59.89
C SER A 150 29.21 -10.20 -59.62
N PRO A 151 30.54 -10.01 -59.43
CA PRO A 151 31.42 -11.12 -59.12
C PRO A 151 30.99 -11.68 -57.77
N LYS A 152 30.49 -12.92 -57.76
CA LYS A 152 30.35 -13.68 -56.51
C LYS A 152 31.70 -13.60 -55.80
N PRO A 153 31.77 -13.15 -54.53
CA PRO A 153 33.00 -13.29 -53.77
C PRO A 153 33.34 -14.77 -53.76
N THR A 154 34.42 -15.11 -54.46
CA THR A 154 34.93 -16.47 -54.52
C THR A 154 35.37 -16.86 -53.10
N ALA A 155 35.47 -18.16 -52.79
CA ALA A 155 35.94 -18.62 -51.49
C ALA A 155 37.29 -17.97 -51.09
N ASN A 156 38.10 -17.57 -52.07
CA ASN A 156 39.33 -16.82 -51.90
C ASN A 156 39.07 -15.41 -51.33
N SER A 157 38.04 -14.68 -51.78
CA SER A 157 37.71 -13.35 -51.26
C SER A 157 37.31 -13.36 -49.78
N TYR A 158 36.62 -14.39 -49.31
CA TYR A 158 36.30 -14.55 -47.88
C TYR A 158 37.53 -14.94 -47.06
N ALA A 159 38.42 -15.77 -47.62
CA ALA A 159 39.68 -16.12 -46.99
C ALA A 159 40.61 -14.89 -46.88
N ASP A 160 40.63 -14.02 -47.90
CA ASP A 160 41.40 -12.78 -47.91
C ASP A 160 40.88 -11.80 -46.84
N ILE A 161 39.55 -11.63 -46.73
CA ILE A 161 38.93 -10.79 -45.70
C ILE A 161 39.22 -11.35 -44.29
N MET A 162 39.08 -12.67 -44.07
CA MET A 162 39.39 -13.27 -42.77
C MET A 162 40.87 -13.14 -42.41
N THR A 163 41.77 -13.28 -43.39
CA THR A 163 43.21 -13.10 -43.19
C THR A 163 43.52 -11.65 -42.84
N GLU A 164 42.92 -10.68 -43.54
CA GLU A 164 43.09 -9.25 -43.25
C GLU A 164 42.59 -8.88 -41.85
N VAL A 165 41.42 -9.38 -41.45
CA VAL A 165 40.86 -9.15 -40.10
C VAL A 165 41.79 -9.71 -39.03
N GLN A 166 42.36 -10.89 -39.26
CA GLN A 166 43.31 -11.51 -38.32
C GLN A 166 44.64 -10.76 -38.27
N GLU A 167 45.16 -10.29 -39.40
CA GLU A 167 46.35 -9.43 -39.45
C GLU A 167 46.11 -8.09 -38.74
N ARG A 168 44.93 -7.48 -38.88
CA ARG A 168 44.56 -6.26 -38.13
C ARG A 168 44.51 -6.51 -36.63
N LEU A 169 44.01 -7.67 -36.19
CA LEU A 169 43.96 -8.05 -34.77
C LEU A 169 45.37 -8.24 -34.18
N GLU A 170 46.28 -8.87 -34.91
CA GLU A 170 47.68 -9.02 -34.50
C GLU A 170 48.44 -7.68 -34.53
N ARG A 171 48.22 -6.83 -35.54
CA ARG A 171 48.80 -5.48 -35.59
C ARG A 171 48.27 -4.58 -34.47
N ALA A 172 46.99 -4.67 -34.10
CA ALA A 172 46.43 -3.91 -32.98
C ALA A 172 47.12 -4.23 -31.64
N LYS A 173 47.59 -5.47 -31.42
CA LYS A 173 48.39 -5.83 -30.24
C LYS A 173 49.76 -5.14 -30.23
N ASN A 174 50.35 -4.90 -31.40
CA ASN A 174 51.65 -4.24 -31.55
C ASN A 174 51.57 -2.70 -31.52
N ILE A 175 50.45 -2.11 -31.99
CA ILE A 175 50.23 -0.66 -32.04
C ILE A 175 50.14 -0.05 -30.62
N ILE A 176 49.64 -0.79 -29.62
CA ILE A 176 49.48 -0.29 -28.25
C ILE A 176 50.82 -0.10 -27.52
N ILE A 177 51.91 -0.74 -27.97
CA ILE A 177 53.19 -0.72 -27.24
C ILE A 177 54.15 0.37 -27.76
N ALA A 178 54.00 0.83 -29.02
CA ALA A 178 54.99 1.73 -29.65
C ALA A 178 54.42 3.03 -30.28
N GLY A 179 53.11 3.25 -30.33
CA GLY A 179 52.54 4.53 -30.81
C GLY A 179 52.82 4.85 -32.29
N ILE A 180 52.89 3.82 -33.15
CA ILE A 180 53.15 3.97 -34.58
C ILE A 180 51.85 4.35 -35.31
N PHE A 181 51.89 5.39 -36.14
CA PHE A 181 50.74 5.87 -36.93
C PHE A 181 50.41 4.94 -38.10
N GLU A 182 49.12 4.68 -38.34
CA GLU A 182 48.67 3.80 -39.43
C GLU A 182 48.76 4.50 -40.81
N PRO A 183 49.51 3.93 -41.78
CA PRO A 183 49.56 4.46 -43.13
C PRO A 183 48.24 4.18 -43.89
N HIS A 184 47.71 5.20 -44.57
CA HIS A 184 46.44 5.14 -45.30
C HIS A 184 46.57 4.57 -46.73
N SER A 185 47.59 3.76 -47.03
CA SER A 185 47.74 3.14 -48.35
C SER A 185 46.66 2.07 -48.60
N GLU A 186 46.29 1.80 -49.85
CA GLU A 186 45.45 0.64 -50.22
C GLU A 186 46.30 -0.60 -50.58
N ASN A 187 47.63 -0.44 -50.70
CA ASN A 187 48.55 -1.51 -51.06
C ASN A 187 49.10 -2.22 -49.82
N MET A 188 48.82 -3.52 -49.71
CA MET A 188 49.22 -4.36 -48.56
C MET A 188 50.74 -4.53 -48.43
N GLU A 189 51.47 -4.61 -49.53
CA GLU A 189 52.93 -4.78 -49.48
C GLU A 189 53.61 -3.50 -48.98
N GLU A 190 53.09 -2.35 -49.38
CA GLU A 190 53.57 -1.04 -48.94
C GLU A 190 53.32 -0.83 -47.44
N LYS A 191 52.16 -1.26 -46.92
CA LYS A 191 51.87 -1.24 -45.49
C LYS A 191 52.85 -2.11 -44.70
N ARG A 192 53.10 -3.33 -45.17
CA ARG A 192 54.00 -4.27 -44.51
C ARG A 192 55.43 -3.71 -44.44
N GLU A 193 55.89 -3.09 -45.52
CA GLU A 193 57.22 -2.48 -45.56
C GLU A 193 57.30 -1.24 -44.65
N ASN A 194 56.25 -0.42 -44.59
CA ASN A 194 56.19 0.73 -43.69
C ASN A 194 56.23 0.28 -42.21
N ASP A 195 55.44 -0.73 -41.85
CA ASP A 195 55.44 -1.30 -40.49
C ASP A 195 56.82 -1.87 -40.14
N ARG A 196 57.45 -2.59 -41.07
CA ARG A 196 58.81 -3.10 -40.91
C ARG A 196 59.81 -1.96 -40.67
N CYS A 197 59.72 -0.88 -41.45
CA CYS A 197 60.59 0.28 -41.30
C CYS A 197 60.42 0.97 -39.94
N GLU A 198 59.19 1.19 -39.48
CA GLU A 198 58.91 1.82 -38.18
C GLU A 198 59.40 0.94 -37.01
N VAL A 199 59.18 -0.37 -37.08
CA VAL A 199 59.72 -1.32 -36.09
C VAL A 199 61.25 -1.27 -36.06
N MET A 200 61.92 -1.22 -37.21
CA MET A 200 63.37 -1.09 -37.29
C MET A 200 63.87 0.25 -36.72
N LYS A 201 63.16 1.36 -36.93
CA LYS A 201 63.47 2.66 -36.33
C LYS A 201 63.42 2.57 -34.80
N VAL A 202 62.35 2.03 -34.23
CA VAL A 202 62.21 1.85 -32.78
C VAL A 202 63.33 0.96 -32.23
N LEU A 203 63.59 -0.19 -32.87
CA LEU A 203 64.66 -1.10 -32.46
C LEU A 203 66.04 -0.44 -32.51
N SER A 204 66.32 0.37 -33.54
CA SER A 204 67.58 1.10 -33.67
C SER A 204 67.78 2.19 -32.61
N GLY A 205 66.70 2.76 -32.08
CA GLY A 205 66.75 3.72 -30.97
C GLY A 205 66.99 3.07 -29.62
N ILE A 206 66.53 1.84 -29.41
CA ILE A 206 66.71 1.06 -28.18
C ILE A 206 68.08 0.36 -28.16
N TYR A 207 68.54 -0.12 -29.32
CA TYR A 207 69.86 -0.69 -29.52
C TYR A 207 70.62 0.14 -30.56
N PRO A 208 71.25 1.27 -30.16
CA PRO A 208 72.15 1.98 -31.06
C PRO A 208 73.27 1.01 -31.45
N LEU A 209 73.33 0.67 -32.73
CA LEU A 209 74.44 -0.06 -33.33
C LEU A 209 75.74 0.66 -32.94
N THR A 210 76.48 0.09 -31.98
CA THR A 210 77.82 0.57 -31.64
C THR A 210 78.70 0.47 -32.88
N PRO A 211 79.34 1.56 -33.33
CA PRO A 211 80.15 1.53 -34.53
C PRO A 211 81.45 0.77 -34.26
N ASN A 212 81.72 -0.23 -35.10
CA ASN A 212 83.00 -0.88 -35.36
C ASN A 212 83.66 -1.70 -34.24
N GLN A 213 83.79 -3.01 -34.49
CA GLN A 213 85.12 -3.62 -34.46
C GLN A 213 85.42 -4.23 -35.82
N LYS A 214 86.15 -3.46 -36.65
CA LYS A 214 87.06 -4.03 -37.64
C LYS A 214 88.13 -4.81 -36.87
N LYS A 215 88.20 -6.11 -37.08
CA LYS A 215 89.44 -6.87 -37.23
C LYS A 215 89.12 -8.21 -37.87
#